data_AF-A0A7C3UAQ7-F1
#
_entry.id   AF-A0A7C3UAQ7-F1
#
_cell.length_a   1.000
_cell.length_b   1.000
_cell.length_c   1.000
_cell.angle_alpha   90.00
_cell.angle_beta   90.00
_cell.angle_gamma   90.00
#
_symmetry.space_group_name_H-M   'P 1'
#
loop_
_entity.id
_entity.type
_entity.pdbx_description
1 polymer ?
#
loop_
_entity_poly.entity_id
_entity_poly.type
_entity_poly.pdbx_seq_one_letter_code
_entity_poly.pdbx_strand_id
1 'polypeptide(L)'
;HHHAYRHGLLEHSLVVAETAAGVAARFPRADRDLVVAGALLHDIGKTQAYTSSGFGPAMTDAGKLHGEIVIGHDMVRGLIAEVDGFPADLDARLRHIIVSHHGMREKGSPVVPQTREAVIVHFCDDMTARLAAIDDAEARTAAGETWSARIGMLETSAYLGPRDQGDDPA
;
A
#
# COMPACT_ATOMS: atom_id res chain seq x y z
N HIS A 1 -4.03 9.27 -0.29
CA HIS A 1 -2.89 8.57 0.30
C HIS A 1 -3.00 8.68 1.81
N HIS A 2 -3.29 7.56 2.46
CA HIS A 2 -3.01 7.38 3.88
C HIS A 2 -1.48 7.48 4.06
N HIS A 3 -1.03 8.08 5.15
CA HIS A 3 0.38 8.42 5.39
C HIS A 3 1.03 9.46 4.45
N ALA A 4 0.30 10.49 4.03
CA ALA A 4 0.86 11.62 3.26
C ALA A 4 1.71 12.59 4.11
N TYR A 5 2.63 12.05 4.91
CA TYR A 5 3.58 12.79 5.75
C TYR A 5 4.98 12.18 5.64
N ARG A 6 5.97 12.88 6.20
CA ARG A 6 7.37 12.44 6.15
C ARG A 6 7.52 11.07 6.83
N HIS A 7 8.12 10.11 6.13
CA HIS A 7 8.27 8.68 6.53
C HIS A 7 7.01 7.82 6.40
N GLY A 8 5.87 8.39 6.01
CA GLY A 8 4.62 7.65 5.92
C GLY A 8 4.63 6.47 4.94
N LEU A 9 5.39 6.58 3.84
CA LEU A 9 5.56 5.47 2.90
C LEU A 9 6.24 4.25 3.53
N LEU A 10 7.24 4.47 4.39
CA LEU A 10 7.95 3.38 5.07
C LEU A 10 7.04 2.67 6.06
N GLU A 11 6.29 3.45 6.84
CA GLU A 11 5.31 2.93 7.81
C GLU A 11 4.23 2.10 7.09
N HIS A 12 3.67 2.63 6.00
CA HIS A 12 2.74 1.91 5.14
C HIS A 12 3.31 0.57 4.66
N SER A 13 4.48 0.58 4.03
CA SER A 13 5.10 -0.63 3.49
C SER A 13 5.39 -1.66 4.59
N LEU A 14 5.78 -1.23 5.79
CA LEU A 14 6.01 -2.12 6.92
C LEU A 14 4.71 -2.77 7.41
N VAL A 15 3.65 -1.97 7.62
CA VAL A 15 2.33 -2.47 8.06
C VAL A 15 1.75 -3.47 7.04
N VAL A 16 1.87 -3.18 5.75
CA VAL A 16 1.44 -4.12 4.69
C VAL A 16 2.26 -5.40 4.75
N ALA A 17 3.59 -5.31 4.89
CA ALA A 17 4.46 -6.48 4.94
C ALA A 17 4.21 -7.37 6.16
N GLU A 18 4.02 -6.79 7.34
CA GLU A 18 3.70 -7.52 8.57
C GLU A 18 2.34 -8.21 8.47
N THR A 19 1.32 -7.47 8.01
CA THR A 19 -0.03 -8.00 7.80
C THR A 19 -0.01 -9.14 6.78
N ALA A 20 0.65 -8.93 5.64
CA ALA A 20 0.74 -9.91 4.57
C ALA A 20 1.54 -11.15 5.00
N ALA A 21 2.59 -11.00 5.82
CA ALA A 21 3.32 -12.12 6.39
C ALA A 21 2.43 -12.99 7.30
N GLY A 22 1.59 -12.35 8.12
CA GLY A 22 0.62 -13.04 8.98
C GLY A 22 -0.45 -13.78 8.18
N VAL A 23 -0.97 -13.15 7.12
CA VAL A 23 -1.93 -13.76 6.19
C VAL A 23 -1.30 -14.95 5.46
N ALA A 24 -0.09 -14.77 4.89
CA ALA A 24 0.63 -15.81 4.16
C ALA A 24 0.89 -17.06 5.01
N ALA A 25 1.11 -16.91 6.32
CA ALA A 25 1.26 -18.04 7.25
C ALA A 25 0.03 -18.98 7.29
N ARG A 26 -1.15 -18.52 6.85
CA ARG A 26 -2.38 -19.34 6.75
C ARG A 26 -2.56 -20.00 5.38
N PHE A 27 -1.72 -19.69 4.40
CA PHE A 27 -1.79 -20.23 3.05
C PHE A 27 -0.47 -20.94 2.69
N PRO A 28 -0.29 -22.23 3.05
CA PRO A 28 0.97 -22.96 2.86
C PRO A 28 1.47 -23.07 1.42
N ARG A 29 0.63 -22.75 0.44
CA ARG A 29 0.96 -22.74 -1.00
C ARG A 29 1.37 -21.36 -1.52
N ALA A 30 1.34 -20.34 -0.66
CA ALA A 30 1.88 -19.02 -0.95
C ALA A 30 3.34 -18.98 -0.48
N ASP A 31 4.20 -18.41 -1.31
CA ASP A 31 5.58 -18.13 -0.96
C ASP A 31 5.64 -16.92 -0.03
N ARG A 32 5.85 -17.17 1.27
CA ARG A 32 5.84 -16.12 2.29
C ARG A 32 6.94 -15.08 2.06
N ASP A 33 8.11 -15.50 1.60
CA ASP A 33 9.24 -14.59 1.41
C ASP A 33 8.97 -13.67 0.22
N LEU A 34 8.38 -14.20 -0.85
CA LEU A 34 7.92 -13.39 -1.97
C LEU A 34 6.76 -12.44 -1.58
N VAL A 35 5.84 -12.87 -0.70
CA VAL A 35 4.80 -11.97 -0.16
C VAL A 35 5.43 -10.79 0.57
N VAL A 36 6.37 -11.06 1.47
CA VAL A 36 7.03 -10.00 2.25
C VAL A 36 7.83 -9.08 1.35
N ALA A 37 8.63 -9.63 0.42
CA ALA A 37 9.39 -8.83 -0.53
C ALA A 37 8.48 -7.97 -1.42
N GLY A 38 7.42 -8.57 -1.96
CA GLY A 38 6.42 -7.86 -2.76
C GLY A 38 5.70 -6.76 -1.98
N ALA A 39 5.32 -7.03 -0.72
CA ALA A 39 4.69 -6.04 0.15
C ALA A 39 5.62 -4.87 0.50
N LEU A 40 6.92 -5.10 0.71
CA LEU A 40 7.87 -4.01 0.95
C LEU A 40 8.12 -3.17 -0.31
N LEU A 41 8.03 -3.78 -1.49
CA LEU A 41 8.42 -3.15 -2.76
C LEU A 41 7.25 -2.64 -3.61
N HIS A 42 5.99 -3.01 -3.31
CA HIS A 42 4.84 -2.72 -4.18
C HIS A 42 4.74 -1.23 -4.56
N ASP A 43 5.08 -0.38 -3.61
CA ASP A 43 4.93 1.07 -3.65
C ASP A 43 6.27 1.82 -3.83
N ILE A 44 7.38 1.12 -4.11
CA ILE A 44 8.72 1.73 -4.16
C ILE A 44 8.82 2.87 -5.18
N GLY A 45 8.02 2.84 -6.24
CA GLY A 45 7.97 3.90 -7.25
C GLY A 45 7.53 5.26 -6.72
N LYS A 46 6.79 5.31 -5.59
CA LYS A 46 6.42 6.57 -4.92
C LYS A 46 7.63 7.40 -4.52
N THR A 47 8.78 6.75 -4.25
CA THR A 47 10.03 7.43 -3.88
C THR A 47 10.58 8.35 -4.98
N GLN A 48 10.26 8.08 -6.25
CA GLN A 48 10.65 8.92 -7.39
C GLN A 48 9.47 9.65 -8.04
N ALA A 49 8.23 9.14 -7.85
CA ALA A 49 7.03 9.77 -8.36
C ALA A 49 6.65 11.05 -7.59
N TYR A 50 7.09 11.18 -6.34
CA TYR A 50 6.79 12.32 -5.47
C TYR A 50 8.05 13.00 -4.93
N THR A 51 7.97 14.32 -4.69
CA THR A 51 9.02 15.10 -4.05
C THR A 51 9.09 14.80 -2.56
N SER A 52 10.30 14.79 -2.01
CA SER A 52 10.54 14.64 -0.56
C SER A 52 10.73 15.97 0.18
N SER A 53 10.69 17.10 -0.53
CA SER A 53 10.96 18.45 -0.02
C SER A 53 9.71 19.34 -0.01
N GLY A 54 9.63 20.26 0.96
CA GLY A 54 8.56 21.26 1.08
C GLY A 54 7.47 20.91 2.10
N PHE A 55 6.35 21.65 2.04
CA PHE A 55 5.20 21.53 2.97
C PHE A 55 4.31 20.31 2.71
N GLY A 56 4.64 19.46 1.73
CA GLY A 56 3.93 18.22 1.41
C GLY A 56 4.44 17.59 0.10
N PRO A 57 4.17 16.30 -0.15
CA PRO A 57 4.62 15.63 -1.37
C PRO A 57 3.88 16.17 -2.60
N ALA A 58 4.62 16.66 -3.59
CA ALA A 58 4.11 17.01 -4.91
C ALA A 58 4.57 15.99 -5.95
N MET A 59 3.81 15.77 -7.02
CA MET A 59 4.27 14.86 -8.08
C MET A 59 5.44 15.45 -8.87
N THR A 60 6.47 14.64 -9.10
CA THR A 60 7.58 14.95 -10.01
C THR A 60 7.12 14.86 -11.47
N ASP A 61 7.91 15.36 -12.41
CA ASP A 61 7.62 15.20 -13.84
C ASP A 61 7.57 13.72 -14.25
N ALA A 62 8.49 12.91 -13.72
CA ALA A 62 8.46 11.46 -13.91
C ALA A 62 7.17 10.84 -13.34
N GLY A 63 6.76 11.24 -12.15
CA GLY A 63 5.51 10.79 -11.54
C GLY A 63 4.29 11.14 -12.41
N LYS A 64 4.23 12.36 -12.96
CA LYS A 64 3.11 12.78 -13.82
C LYS A 64 3.10 12.09 -15.18
N LEU A 65 4.27 11.83 -15.76
CA LEU A 65 4.40 11.23 -17.09
C LEU A 65 4.26 9.71 -17.08
N HIS A 66 4.80 9.03 -16.06
CA HIS A 66 4.91 7.57 -16.04
C HIS A 66 4.09 6.90 -14.93
N GLY A 67 3.80 7.62 -13.85
CA GLY A 67 3.13 7.06 -12.67
C GLY A 67 4.01 6.14 -11.83
N GLU A 68 3.63 5.96 -10.57
CA GLU A 68 4.40 5.21 -9.58
C GLU A 68 4.57 3.72 -9.91
N ILE A 69 3.56 3.07 -10.52
CA ILE A 69 3.61 1.64 -10.85
C ILE A 69 4.71 1.36 -11.88
N VAL A 70 4.78 2.15 -12.96
CA VAL A 70 5.78 1.97 -14.03
C VAL A 70 7.17 2.26 -13.48
N ILE A 71 7.32 3.34 -12.71
CA ILE A 71 8.57 3.70 -12.05
C ILE A 71 9.03 2.56 -11.11
N GLY A 72 8.15 2.06 -10.25
CA GLY A 72 8.47 0.99 -9.31
C GLY A 72 8.85 -0.32 -10.02
N HIS A 73 8.13 -0.67 -11.09
CA HIS A 73 8.46 -1.81 -11.94
C HIS A 73 9.87 -1.68 -12.56
N ASP A 74 10.21 -0.51 -13.10
CA ASP A 74 11.51 -0.28 -13.73
C ASP A 74 12.66 -0.25 -12.72
N MET A 75 12.44 0.32 -11.52
CA MET A 75 13.40 0.27 -10.42
C MET A 75 13.71 -1.18 -10.03
N VAL A 76 12.69 -1.99 -9.80
CA VAL A 76 12.88 -3.39 -9.41
C VAL A 76 13.50 -4.21 -10.55
N ARG A 77 13.11 -3.98 -11.81
CA ARG A 77 13.77 -4.60 -12.97
C ARG A 77 15.26 -4.27 -13.01
N GLY A 78 15.63 -3.01 -12.76
CA GLY A 78 17.02 -2.57 -12.70
C GLY A 78 17.82 -3.29 -11.61
N LEU A 79 17.29 -3.31 -10.39
CA LEU A 79 17.94 -3.98 -9.25
C LEU A 79 18.09 -5.50 -9.45
N ILE A 80 17.10 -6.16 -10.05
CA ILE A 80 17.18 -7.58 -10.38
C ILE A 80 18.30 -7.85 -11.39
N ALA A 81 18.50 -6.96 -12.37
CA ALA A 81 19.56 -7.10 -13.38
C ALA A 81 20.97 -6.96 -12.80
N GLU A 82 21.12 -6.40 -11.60
CA GLU A 82 22.40 -6.32 -10.87
C GLU A 82 22.75 -7.63 -10.14
N VAL A 83 21.81 -8.58 -10.05
CA VAL A 83 22.00 -9.86 -9.36
C VAL A 83 22.24 -10.98 -10.38
N ASP A 84 23.49 -11.41 -10.50
CA ASP A 84 23.87 -12.49 -11.41
C ASP A 84 23.09 -13.78 -11.12
N GLY A 85 22.43 -14.31 -12.15
CA GLY A 85 21.68 -15.56 -12.06
C GLY A 85 20.35 -15.46 -11.31
N PHE A 86 19.77 -14.27 -11.16
CA PHE A 86 18.45 -14.12 -10.54
C PHE A 86 17.38 -14.99 -11.25
N PRO A 87 16.60 -15.80 -10.52
CA PRO A 87 15.65 -16.73 -11.15
C PRO A 87 14.56 -16.00 -11.95
N ALA A 88 14.39 -16.36 -13.23
CA ALA A 88 13.42 -15.70 -14.11
C ALA A 88 11.97 -15.81 -13.64
N ASP A 89 11.58 -16.92 -12.99
CA ASP A 89 10.25 -17.07 -12.41
C ASP A 89 10.03 -16.12 -11.22
N LEU A 90 11.05 -15.96 -10.37
CA LEU A 90 10.98 -15.05 -9.23
C LEU A 90 10.90 -13.59 -9.70
N ASP A 91 11.64 -13.23 -10.75
CA ASP A 91 11.57 -11.91 -11.39
C ASP A 91 10.15 -11.62 -11.88
N ALA A 92 9.59 -12.53 -12.68
CA ALA A 92 8.25 -12.38 -13.22
C ALA A 92 7.20 -12.23 -12.12
N ARG A 93 7.24 -13.06 -11.07
CA ARG A 93 6.26 -13.02 -9.97
C ARG A 93 6.41 -11.78 -9.10
N LEU A 94 7.64 -11.34 -8.77
CA LEU A 94 7.87 -10.14 -7.97
C LEU A 94 7.41 -8.89 -8.72
N ARG A 95 7.78 -8.74 -9.99
CA ARG A 95 7.30 -7.63 -10.82
C ARG A 95 5.79 -7.68 -11.05
N HIS A 96 5.19 -8.89 -11.11
CA HIS A 96 3.72 -9.04 -11.18
C HIS A 96 3.03 -8.45 -9.95
N ILE A 97 3.58 -8.62 -8.74
CA ILE A 97 3.04 -7.98 -7.52
C ILE A 97 2.99 -6.46 -7.72
N ILE A 98 4.09 -5.86 -8.18
CA ILE A 98 4.18 -4.40 -8.39
C ILE A 98 3.16 -3.92 -9.42
N VAL A 99 3.02 -4.59 -10.57
CA VAL A 99 2.09 -4.11 -11.63
C VAL A 99 0.63 -4.47 -11.38
N SER A 100 0.31 -5.20 -10.31
CA SER A 100 -1.05 -5.65 -10.01
C SER A 100 -1.60 -5.22 -8.65
N HIS A 101 -0.79 -4.59 -7.79
CA HIS A 101 -1.16 -4.33 -6.40
C HIS A 101 -2.37 -3.39 -6.21
N HIS A 102 -2.73 -2.58 -7.21
CA HIS A 102 -3.98 -1.78 -7.19
C HIS A 102 -5.26 -2.65 -7.36
N GLY A 103 -5.11 -3.93 -7.72
CA GLY A 103 -6.18 -4.93 -7.74
C GLY A 103 -7.06 -4.95 -8.97
N MET A 104 -7.56 -3.78 -9.36
CA MET A 104 -8.56 -3.60 -10.42
C MET A 104 -8.11 -2.57 -11.44
N ARG A 105 -8.50 -2.77 -12.71
CA ARG A 105 -8.13 -1.84 -13.79
C ARG A 105 -8.77 -0.47 -13.60
N GLU A 106 -9.98 -0.47 -13.08
CA GLU A 106 -10.76 0.71 -12.70
C GLU A 106 -10.08 1.53 -11.59
N LYS A 107 -9.25 0.88 -10.77
CA LYS A 107 -8.43 1.52 -9.73
C LYS A 107 -7.02 1.91 -10.23
N GLY A 108 -6.79 1.86 -11.55
CA GLY A 108 -5.52 2.23 -12.17
C GLY A 108 -4.49 1.10 -12.26
N SER A 109 -4.85 -0.14 -11.90
CA SER A 109 -3.94 -1.29 -12.03
C SER A 109 -3.76 -1.69 -13.51
N PRO A 110 -2.53 -1.83 -14.03
CA PRO A 110 -2.31 -2.34 -15.39
C PRO A 110 -2.92 -3.74 -15.62
N VAL A 111 -2.76 -4.61 -14.64
CA VAL A 111 -3.29 -5.98 -14.61
C VAL A 111 -3.85 -6.30 -13.23
N VAL A 112 -4.63 -7.38 -13.12
CA VAL A 112 -5.16 -7.84 -11.83
C VAL A 112 -4.18 -8.79 -11.14
N PRO A 113 -4.26 -9.00 -9.82
CA PRO A 113 -3.46 -10.01 -9.13
C PRO A 113 -3.76 -11.41 -9.65
N GLN A 114 -2.72 -12.16 -10.05
CA GLN A 114 -2.85 -13.48 -10.70
C GLN A 114 -2.00 -14.57 -10.03
N THR A 115 -1.27 -14.22 -8.99
CA THR A 115 -0.53 -15.15 -8.13
C THR A 115 -1.10 -15.10 -6.72
N ARG A 116 -0.86 -16.14 -5.91
CA ARG A 116 -1.31 -16.14 -4.51
C ARG A 116 -0.69 -14.98 -3.74
N GLU A 117 0.57 -14.71 -4.03
CA GLU A 117 1.34 -13.66 -3.38
C GLU A 117 0.80 -12.27 -3.74
N ALA A 118 0.54 -12.01 -5.02
CA ALA A 118 -0.03 -10.74 -5.46
C ALA A 118 -1.44 -10.52 -4.91
N VAL A 119 -2.26 -11.57 -4.83
CA VAL A 119 -3.60 -11.50 -4.23
C VAL A 119 -3.49 -11.12 -2.75
N ILE A 120 -2.59 -11.77 -2.00
CA ILE A 120 -2.37 -11.46 -0.59
C ILE A 120 -1.91 -10.00 -0.42
N VAL A 121 -0.88 -9.58 -1.17
CA VAL A 121 -0.33 -8.22 -1.07
C VAL A 121 -1.41 -7.17 -1.40
N HIS A 122 -2.15 -7.34 -2.49
CA HIS A 122 -3.23 -6.42 -2.86
C HIS A 122 -4.26 -6.27 -1.75
N PHE A 123 -4.79 -7.37 -1.23
CA PHE A 123 -5.84 -7.29 -0.21
C PHE A 123 -5.31 -6.78 1.14
N CYS A 124 -4.05 -7.05 1.48
CA CYS A 124 -3.45 -6.48 2.67
C CYS A 124 -3.26 -4.98 2.54
N ASP A 125 -2.73 -4.50 1.40
CA ASP A 125 -2.60 -3.07 1.07
C ASP A 125 -3.96 -2.34 1.11
N ASP A 126 -4.96 -2.88 0.42
CA ASP A 126 -6.31 -2.32 0.33
C ASP A 126 -7.01 -2.27 1.71
N MET A 127 -6.79 -3.30 2.54
CA MET A 127 -7.35 -3.39 3.90
C MET A 127 -6.67 -2.42 4.86
N THR A 128 -5.34 -2.39 4.93
CA THR A 128 -4.61 -1.51 5.85
C THR A 128 -4.84 -0.04 5.51
N ALA A 129 -4.94 0.30 4.22
CA ALA A 129 -5.31 1.63 3.76
C ALA A 129 -6.70 2.07 4.26
N ARG A 130 -7.68 1.15 4.27
CA ARG A 130 -9.04 1.44 4.78
C ARG A 130 -9.07 1.61 6.29
N LEU A 131 -8.34 0.78 7.02
CA LEU A 131 -8.23 0.90 8.48
C LEU A 131 -7.58 2.23 8.85
N ALA A 132 -6.45 2.58 8.22
CA ALA A 132 -5.81 3.87 8.42
C ALA A 132 -6.75 5.05 8.09
N ALA A 133 -7.57 4.93 7.05
CA ALA A 133 -8.57 5.96 6.72
C ALA A 133 -9.68 6.09 7.78
N ILE A 134 -10.04 5.00 8.46
CA ILE A 134 -10.97 5.01 9.60
C ILE A 134 -10.30 5.67 10.80
N ASP A 135 -9.08 5.25 11.16
CA ASP A 135 -8.33 5.79 12.30
C ASP A 135 -8.13 7.31 12.15
N ASP A 136 -7.74 7.75 10.96
CA ASP A 136 -7.62 9.16 10.59
C ASP A 136 -8.95 9.93 10.73
N ALA A 137 -10.06 9.30 10.35
CA ALA A 137 -11.38 9.91 10.43
C ALA A 137 -11.87 9.97 11.88
N GLU A 138 -11.58 8.96 12.68
CA GLU A 138 -11.87 8.90 14.11
C GLU A 138 -11.13 10.00 14.87
N ALA A 139 -9.84 10.19 14.61
CA ALA A 139 -9.01 11.23 15.23
C ALA A 139 -9.51 12.67 14.94
N ARG A 140 -10.25 12.86 13.83
CA ARG A 140 -10.85 14.15 13.44
C ARG A 140 -12.31 14.30 13.86
N THR A 141 -12.92 13.26 14.39
CA THR A 141 -14.33 13.26 14.78
C THR A 141 -14.47 13.73 16.22
N ALA A 142 -15.36 14.68 16.46
CA ALA A 142 -15.55 15.29 17.78
C ALA A 142 -16.02 14.27 18.82
N ALA A 143 -15.64 14.48 20.09
CA ALA A 143 -16.08 13.65 21.20
C ALA A 143 -17.62 13.61 21.30
N GLY A 144 -18.18 12.42 21.49
CA GLY A 144 -19.63 12.18 21.54
C GLY A 144 -20.29 11.89 20.18
N GLU A 145 -19.60 12.12 19.05
CA GLU A 145 -20.07 11.68 17.74
C GLU A 145 -19.79 10.19 17.53
N THR A 146 -20.76 9.48 16.96
CA THR A 146 -20.68 8.02 16.73
C THR A 146 -20.42 7.65 15.28
N TRP A 147 -20.40 8.64 14.38
CA TRP A 147 -20.15 8.49 12.96
C TRP A 147 -19.11 9.50 12.52
N SER A 148 -18.21 9.08 11.64
CA SER A 148 -17.24 9.99 11.03
C SER A 148 -17.86 10.81 9.90
N ALA A 149 -17.14 11.83 9.43
CA ALA A 149 -17.36 12.37 8.08
C ALA A 149 -17.19 11.28 7.01
N ARG A 150 -17.75 11.50 5.81
CA ARG A 150 -17.67 10.53 4.70
C ARG A 150 -16.21 10.24 4.34
N ILE A 151 -15.85 8.95 4.32
CA ILE A 151 -14.53 8.46 3.94
C ILE A 151 -14.59 8.03 2.47
N GLY A 152 -13.82 8.70 1.61
CA GLY A 152 -13.84 8.44 0.17
C GLY A 152 -13.53 6.98 -0.18
N MET A 153 -12.56 6.36 0.50
CA MET A 153 -12.16 4.96 0.28
C MET A 153 -13.23 3.92 0.66
N LEU A 154 -14.13 4.26 1.58
CA LEU A 154 -15.25 3.41 1.97
C LEU A 154 -16.55 3.75 1.22
N GLU A 155 -16.57 4.87 0.50
CA GLU A 155 -17.77 5.44 -0.10
C GLU A 155 -18.92 5.69 0.89
N THR A 156 -18.58 5.78 2.19
CA THR A 156 -19.51 5.99 3.30
C THR A 156 -18.78 6.54 4.54
N SER A 157 -19.52 6.85 5.59
CA SER A 157 -18.98 7.15 6.92
C SER A 157 -18.64 5.88 7.69
N ALA A 158 -17.62 5.94 8.54
CA ALA A 158 -17.34 4.88 9.50
C ALA A 158 -18.19 5.05 10.76
N TYR A 159 -18.66 3.93 11.30
CA TYR A 159 -19.26 3.90 12.63
C TYR A 159 -18.15 3.74 13.67
N LEU A 160 -18.08 4.65 14.64
CA LEU A 160 -17.02 4.73 15.64
C LEU A 160 -17.46 4.19 17.01
N GLY A 161 -18.75 3.84 17.16
CA GLY A 161 -19.29 3.43 18.45
C GLY A 161 -19.53 4.59 19.42
N PRO A 162 -20.12 4.33 20.59
CA PRO A 162 -20.23 5.32 21.66
C PRO A 162 -18.84 5.64 22.22
N ARG A 163 -18.42 6.90 22.10
CA ARG A 163 -17.13 7.41 22.62
C ARG A 163 -17.36 8.17 23.92
N ASP A 164 -16.71 7.75 25.00
CA ASP A 164 -16.69 8.52 26.25
C ASP A 164 -15.88 9.81 26.06
N GLN A 165 -16.28 10.90 26.74
CA GLN A 165 -15.65 12.22 26.64
C GLN A 165 -14.19 12.29 27.19
N GLY A 166 -13.50 11.16 27.35
CA GLY A 166 -12.20 11.06 28.03
C GLY A 166 -11.07 10.36 27.25
N ASP A 167 -11.36 9.70 26.12
CA ASP A 167 -10.35 9.00 25.31
C ASP A 167 -9.84 9.89 24.17
N ASP A 168 -9.31 11.07 24.52
CA ASP A 168 -8.50 11.85 23.60
C ASP A 168 -7.13 11.15 23.46
N PRO A 169 -6.72 10.70 22.26
CA PRO A 169 -5.40 10.12 22.09
C PRO A 169 -4.33 11.21 22.28
N ALA A 170 -3.37 10.92 23.15
CA ALA A 170 -2.20 11.75 23.42
C ALA A 170 -1.24 11.84 22.21
#